data_AF-A0A2M7A0R5-F1
#
_entry.id   AF-A0A2M7A0R5-F1
#
_cell.length_a   1.000
_cell.length_b   1.000
_cell.length_c   1.000
_cell.angle_alpha   90.00
_cell.angle_beta   90.00
_cell.angle_gamma   90.00
#
_symmetry.space_group_name_H-M   'P 1'
#
loop_
_entity.id
_entity.type
_entity.pdbx_description
1 polymer ?
#
loop_
_entity_poly.entity_id
_entity_poly.type
_entity_poly.pdbx_seq_one_letter_code
_entity_poly.pdbx_strand_id
1 'polypeptide(L)'
;MLDRYLVNDSFEDQTIEDIINYILVDKGLDSVFTTVNVDATKVVNYIAFKYETFSSVLTQLAELVNYDWYVDYDKDIHFFSKETNTAPFDIEDSTGSYLADSLIIRKDNSQVRNVVFVRGGEYLASTFTTEYISDGDQNVFGLPYKYDTLKANVTG
;
A
#
# COMPACT_ATOMS: atom_id res chain seq x y z
N MET A 1 -17.70 -13.72 2.83
CA MET A 1 -17.61 -14.49 1.57
C MET A 1 -16.26 -14.29 0.89
N LEU A 2 -15.73 -13.06 0.88
CA LEU A 2 -14.39 -12.75 0.34
C LEU A 2 -13.25 -13.43 1.14
N ASP A 3 -13.41 -13.62 2.44
CA ASP A 3 -12.39 -14.24 3.31
C ASP A 3 -12.23 -15.76 3.14
N ARG A 4 -13.06 -16.38 2.31
CA ARG A 4 -12.95 -17.83 2.03
C ARG A 4 -11.75 -18.13 1.12
N TYR A 5 -11.31 -17.16 0.33
CA TYR A 5 -10.27 -17.34 -0.66
C TYR A 5 -8.98 -16.71 -0.17
N LEU A 6 -7.89 -17.48 -0.29
CA LEU A 6 -6.55 -17.05 0.05
C LEU A 6 -5.80 -16.74 -1.24
N VAL A 7 -5.11 -15.59 -1.24
CA VAL A 7 -4.28 -15.13 -2.35
C VAL A 7 -2.81 -15.32 -1.98
N ASN A 8 -2.04 -15.91 -2.88
CA ASN A 8 -0.62 -16.22 -2.70
C ASN A 8 0.24 -15.76 -3.90
N ASP A 9 -0.28 -14.84 -4.71
CA ASP A 9 0.35 -14.34 -5.93
C ASP A 9 1.17 -13.07 -5.69
N SER A 10 2.06 -12.78 -6.64
CA SER A 10 2.86 -11.56 -6.70
C SER A 10 2.64 -10.84 -8.03
N PHE A 11 2.58 -9.52 -7.99
CA PHE A 11 2.32 -8.66 -9.13
C PHE A 11 3.40 -7.59 -9.26
N GLU A 12 3.82 -7.34 -10.50
CA GLU A 12 4.86 -6.36 -10.87
C GLU A 12 4.36 -5.46 -12.01
N ASP A 13 4.55 -4.15 -11.85
CA ASP A 13 4.17 -3.11 -12.82
C ASP A 13 2.73 -3.24 -13.38
N GLN A 14 1.78 -3.62 -12.52
CA GLN A 14 0.36 -3.73 -12.87
C GLN A 14 -0.48 -2.65 -12.20
N THR A 15 -1.62 -2.29 -12.81
CA THR A 15 -2.59 -1.40 -12.18
C THR A 15 -3.35 -2.16 -11.09
N ILE A 16 -3.87 -1.43 -10.11
CA ILE A 16 -4.69 -2.04 -9.04
C ILE A 16 -5.97 -2.67 -9.62
N GLU A 17 -6.56 -2.04 -10.64
CA GLU A 17 -7.71 -2.59 -11.35
C GLU A 17 -7.38 -3.96 -11.97
N ASP A 18 -6.25 -4.07 -12.66
CA ASP A 18 -5.81 -5.33 -13.27
C ASP A 18 -5.56 -6.42 -12.22
N ILE A 19 -4.93 -6.06 -11.09
CA ILE A 19 -4.67 -6.98 -9.98
C ILE A 19 -5.98 -7.51 -9.39
N ILE A 20 -6.95 -6.63 -9.13
CA ILE A 20 -8.25 -7.00 -8.57
C ILE A 20 -9.01 -7.90 -9.55
N ASN A 21 -9.06 -7.52 -10.83
CA ASN A 21 -9.70 -8.31 -11.88
C ASN A 21 -9.06 -9.70 -12.02
N TYR A 22 -7.72 -9.77 -12.01
CA TYR A 22 -7.00 -11.05 -12.05
C TYR A 22 -7.37 -11.95 -10.88
N ILE A 23 -7.36 -11.43 -9.65
CA ILE A 23 -7.70 -12.23 -8.46
C ILE A 23 -9.15 -12.71 -8.50
N LEU A 24 -10.08 -11.88 -8.99
CA LEU A 24 -11.48 -12.28 -9.16
C LEU A 24 -11.63 -13.43 -10.15
N VAL A 25 -10.93 -13.36 -11.29
CA VAL A 25 -10.95 -14.43 -12.30
C VAL A 25 -10.29 -15.70 -11.77
N ASP A 26 -9.12 -15.60 -11.13
CA ASP A 26 -8.40 -16.75 -10.57
C ASP A 26 -9.23 -17.51 -9.52
N LYS A 27 -9.97 -16.78 -8.68
CA LYS A 27 -10.83 -17.38 -7.65
C LYS A 27 -12.25 -17.71 -8.13
N GLY A 28 -12.58 -17.46 -9.41
CA GLY A 28 -13.89 -17.73 -10.01
C GLY A 28 -15.03 -16.88 -9.41
N LEU A 29 -14.69 -15.66 -9.01
CA LEU A 29 -15.58 -14.68 -8.38
C LEU A 29 -16.10 -13.62 -9.36
N ASP A 30 -15.60 -13.63 -10.59
CA ASP A 30 -15.98 -12.77 -11.72
C ASP A 30 -17.49 -12.82 -12.07
N SER A 31 -18.15 -13.95 -11.80
CA SER A 31 -19.60 -14.11 -11.99
C SER A 31 -20.45 -13.57 -10.83
N VAL A 32 -19.82 -13.23 -9.70
CA VAL A 32 -20.51 -12.86 -8.45
C VAL A 32 -20.19 -11.42 -8.03
N PHE A 33 -19.01 -10.91 -8.35
CA PHE A 33 -18.57 -9.57 -8.01
C PHE A 33 -18.22 -8.80 -9.28
N THR A 34 -18.61 -7.53 -9.30
CA THR A 34 -18.25 -6.59 -10.36
C THR A 34 -17.22 -5.59 -9.86
N THR A 35 -16.47 -4.99 -10.79
CA THR A 35 -15.38 -4.02 -10.52
C THR A 35 -15.63 -2.69 -11.24
N VAL A 36 -16.88 -2.39 -11.56
CA VAL A 36 -17.26 -1.24 -12.40
C VAL A 36 -16.86 0.09 -11.74
N ASN A 37 -16.82 0.13 -10.42
CA ASN A 37 -16.43 1.30 -9.62
C ASN A 37 -15.04 1.17 -8.97
N VAL A 38 -14.13 0.42 -9.61
CA VAL A 38 -12.70 0.39 -9.25
C VAL A 38 -11.95 1.42 -10.10
N ASP A 39 -11.82 2.65 -9.59
CA ASP A 39 -11.08 3.70 -10.29
C ASP A 39 -9.65 3.78 -9.74
N ALA A 40 -8.77 2.91 -10.22
CA ALA A 40 -7.40 2.84 -9.72
C ALA A 40 -6.37 2.74 -10.85
N THR A 41 -6.16 3.86 -11.55
CA THR A 41 -5.15 3.99 -12.62
C THR A 41 -3.70 3.97 -12.12
N LYS A 42 -3.49 3.85 -10.80
CA LYS A 42 -2.16 3.90 -10.19
C LYS A 42 -1.46 2.55 -10.34
N VAL A 43 -0.29 2.58 -10.97
CA VAL A 43 0.55 1.40 -11.16
C VAL A 43 1.26 1.06 -9.85
N VAL A 44 1.23 -0.21 -9.48
CA VAL A 44 1.97 -0.78 -8.35
C VAL A 44 3.22 -1.45 -8.90
N ASN A 45 4.41 -0.97 -8.50
CA ASN A 45 5.69 -1.51 -8.99
C ASN A 45 5.93 -2.96 -8.55
N TYR A 46 5.65 -3.28 -7.28
CA TYR A 46 5.78 -4.64 -6.75
C TYR A 46 4.87 -4.82 -5.53
N ILE A 47 4.09 -5.89 -5.52
CA ILE A 47 3.34 -6.35 -4.34
C ILE A 47 3.25 -7.88 -4.34
N ALA A 48 3.37 -8.50 -3.17
CA ALA A 48 3.30 -9.94 -3.01
C ALA A 48 2.47 -10.32 -1.79
N PHE A 49 1.50 -11.21 -1.99
CA PHE A 49 0.59 -11.66 -0.94
C PHE A 49 0.99 -13.05 -0.45
N LYS A 50 0.91 -13.28 0.87
CA LYS A 50 1.33 -14.56 1.50
C LYS A 50 0.16 -15.25 2.19
N TYR A 51 -0.72 -15.88 1.41
CA TYR A 51 -1.90 -16.58 1.90
C TYR A 51 -2.80 -15.67 2.75
N GLU A 52 -3.11 -14.51 2.20
CA GLU A 52 -3.96 -13.52 2.85
C GLU A 52 -5.38 -13.59 2.29
N THR A 53 -6.36 -13.22 3.11
CA THR A 53 -7.75 -13.15 2.66
C THR A 53 -7.91 -12.04 1.63
N PHE A 54 -8.81 -12.22 0.68
CA PHE A 54 -9.02 -11.22 -0.37
C PHE A 54 -9.44 -9.84 0.18
N SER A 55 -10.18 -9.79 1.29
CA SER A 55 -10.48 -8.52 2.00
C SER A 55 -9.23 -7.83 2.57
N SER A 56 -8.27 -8.61 3.06
CA SER A 56 -7.00 -8.08 3.58
C SER A 56 -6.14 -7.57 2.42
N VAL A 57 -6.14 -8.28 1.30
CA VAL A 57 -5.48 -7.84 0.06
C VAL A 57 -6.05 -6.50 -0.42
N LEU A 58 -7.37 -6.36 -0.49
CA LEU A 58 -8.03 -5.10 -0.86
C LEU A 58 -7.69 -3.97 0.11
N THR A 59 -7.67 -4.25 1.42
CA THR A 59 -7.26 -3.28 2.44
C THR A 59 -5.81 -2.84 2.26
N GLN A 60 -4.88 -3.76 2.01
CA GLN A 60 -3.48 -3.43 1.79
C GLN A 60 -3.27 -2.62 0.51
N LEU A 61 -3.98 -2.96 -0.56
CA LEU A 61 -3.96 -2.17 -1.80
C LEU A 61 -4.51 -0.76 -1.55
N ALA A 62 -5.61 -0.63 -0.81
CA ALA A 62 -6.20 0.65 -0.45
C ALA A 62 -5.26 1.51 0.41
N GLU A 63 -4.60 0.92 1.41
CA GLU A 63 -3.62 1.61 2.24
C GLU A 63 -2.41 2.10 1.43
N LEU A 64 -1.95 1.32 0.44
CA LEU A 64 -0.80 1.68 -0.40
C LEU A 64 -1.07 2.94 -1.23
N VAL A 65 -2.29 3.12 -1.74
CA VAL A 65 -2.65 4.28 -2.56
C VAL A 65 -3.42 5.37 -1.81
N ASN A 66 -3.73 5.16 -0.52
CA ASN A 66 -4.59 5.99 0.32
C ASN A 66 -6.04 6.09 -0.22
N TYR A 67 -6.59 4.95 -0.61
CA TYR A 67 -7.96 4.80 -1.09
C TYR A 67 -8.81 4.14 0.00
N ASP A 68 -10.12 4.15 -0.19
CA ASP A 68 -11.06 3.35 0.58
C ASP A 68 -11.79 2.38 -0.34
N TRP A 69 -12.23 1.27 0.25
CA TRP A 69 -12.99 0.26 -0.46
C TRP A 69 -14.18 -0.23 0.36
N TYR A 70 -15.26 -0.58 -0.33
CA TYR A 70 -16.39 -1.29 0.25
C TYR A 70 -17.06 -2.16 -0.80
N VAL A 71 -17.93 -3.06 -0.33
CA VAL A 71 -18.75 -3.91 -1.19
C VAL A 71 -20.20 -3.54 -0.95
N ASP A 72 -20.91 -3.20 -2.01
CA ASP A 72 -22.32 -2.84 -1.92
C ASP A 72 -23.25 -4.07 -1.89
N TYR A 73 -24.55 -3.82 -1.85
CA TYR A 73 -25.56 -4.87 -1.85
C TYR A 73 -25.60 -5.67 -3.17
N ASP A 74 -25.30 -5.01 -4.29
CA ASP A 74 -25.27 -5.60 -5.62
C ASP A 74 -23.98 -6.41 -5.88
N LYS A 75 -23.11 -6.49 -4.86
CA LYS A 75 -21.81 -7.17 -4.87
C LYS A 75 -20.81 -6.51 -5.82
N ASP A 76 -20.95 -5.21 -6.03
CA ASP A 76 -19.93 -4.42 -6.71
C ASP A 76 -18.85 -4.01 -5.70
N ILE A 77 -17.60 -4.13 -6.12
CA ILE A 77 -16.43 -3.68 -5.35
C ILE A 77 -16.20 -2.21 -5.73
N HIS A 78 -16.44 -1.32 -4.78
CA HIS A 78 -16.12 0.09 -4.91
C HIS A 78 -14.71 0.33 -4.38
N PHE A 79 -13.84 0.94 -5.18
CA PHE A 79 -12.48 1.29 -4.80
C PHE A 79 -12.18 2.70 -5.30
N PHE A 80 -12.10 3.67 -4.38
CA PHE A 80 -12.10 5.09 -4.71
C PHE A 80 -11.19 5.90 -3.78
N SER A 81 -10.80 7.10 -4.22
CA SER A 81 -9.98 8.00 -3.41
C SER A 81 -10.78 8.58 -2.24
N LYS A 82 -10.16 8.64 -1.05
CA LYS A 82 -10.78 9.20 0.16
C LYS A 82 -11.28 10.64 0.01
N GLU A 83 -10.60 11.42 -0.82
CA GLU A 83 -10.84 12.85 -0.97
C GLU A 83 -11.98 13.17 -1.95
N THR A 84 -12.38 12.22 -2.81
CA THR A 84 -13.34 12.50 -3.88
C THR A 84 -14.80 12.41 -3.45
N ASN A 85 -15.11 11.71 -2.35
CA ASN A 85 -16.49 11.53 -1.89
C ASN A 85 -16.72 12.32 -0.60
N THR A 86 -17.08 13.59 -0.75
CA THR A 86 -17.55 14.41 0.37
C THR A 86 -18.85 13.81 0.89
N ALA A 87 -18.91 13.45 2.18
CA ALA A 87 -20.14 12.99 2.81
C ALA A 87 -21.22 14.09 2.67
N PRO A 88 -22.33 13.86 1.95
CA PRO A 88 -23.27 14.93 1.60
C PRO A 88 -24.31 15.21 2.69
N PHE A 89 -24.12 14.70 3.90
CA PHE A 89 -25.02 14.98 5.01
C PHE A 89 -24.27 15.70 6.13
N ASP A 90 -24.79 16.88 6.49
CA ASP A 90 -24.38 17.58 7.71
C ASP A 90 -25.10 16.93 8.91
N ILE A 91 -24.32 16.64 9.95
CA ILE A 91 -24.86 16.25 11.24
C ILE A 91 -25.23 17.53 12.00
N GLU A 92 -26.52 17.87 11.99
CA GLU A 92 -27.05 19.04 12.70
C GLU A 92 -27.93 18.62 13.89
N ASP A 93 -27.67 19.22 15.05
CA ASP A 93 -28.47 19.04 16.29
C ASP A 93 -29.90 19.63 16.17
N SER A 94 -30.14 20.54 15.23
CA SER A 94 -31.39 21.30 15.12
C SER A 94 -32.47 20.65 14.25
N THR A 95 -32.08 19.81 13.29
CA THR A 95 -32.97 19.30 12.23
C THR A 95 -33.20 17.77 12.29
N GLY A 96 -32.57 17.06 13.23
CA GLY A 96 -32.91 15.67 13.54
C GLY A 96 -32.33 14.63 12.57
N SER A 97 -31.14 14.88 12.00
CA SER A 97 -30.43 13.95 11.11
C SER A 97 -29.83 12.73 11.82
N TYR A 98 -29.98 12.61 13.15
CA TYR A 98 -29.57 11.45 13.93
C TYR A 98 -30.63 11.11 14.97
N LEU A 99 -30.74 9.82 15.33
CA LEU A 99 -31.56 9.39 16.46
C LEU A 99 -31.00 10.03 17.74
N ALA A 100 -31.79 10.89 18.39
CA ALA A 100 -31.43 11.46 19.68
C ALA A 100 -30.98 10.33 20.63
N ASP A 101 -29.84 10.53 21.30
CA ASP A 101 -29.17 9.59 22.21
C ASP A 101 -28.39 8.40 21.60
N SER A 102 -28.27 8.27 20.28
CA SER A 102 -27.45 7.17 19.68
C SER A 102 -26.02 7.56 19.31
N LEU A 103 -25.67 8.86 19.32
CA LEU A 103 -24.34 9.33 18.91
C LEU A 103 -23.33 9.14 20.04
N ILE A 104 -22.43 8.16 19.87
CA ILE A 104 -21.33 7.92 20.81
C ILE A 104 -20.04 8.46 20.20
N ILE A 105 -19.59 9.62 20.65
CA ILE A 105 -18.31 10.20 20.26
C ILE A 105 -17.22 9.60 21.15
N ARG A 106 -16.32 8.81 20.56
CA ARG A 106 -15.13 8.29 21.25
C ARG A 106 -13.90 9.05 20.80
N LYS A 107 -13.25 9.74 21.73
CA LYS A 107 -11.99 10.41 21.49
C LYS A 107 -10.88 9.61 22.13
N ASP A 108 -10.10 8.90 21.32
CA ASP A 108 -8.93 8.17 21.79
C ASP A 108 -7.64 8.91 21.40
N ASN A 109 -6.89 9.35 22.42
CA ASN A 109 -5.60 10.02 22.24
C ASN A 109 -4.41 9.04 22.39
N SER A 110 -4.66 7.73 22.56
CA SER A 110 -3.63 6.72 22.79
C SER A 110 -2.61 6.61 21.64
N GLN A 111 -3.02 6.96 20.43
CA GLN A 111 -2.21 6.92 19.22
C GLN A 111 -1.42 8.21 18.94
N VAL A 112 -1.66 9.30 19.69
CA VAL A 112 -0.86 10.52 19.54
C VAL A 112 0.51 10.29 20.18
N ARG A 113 1.57 10.42 19.37
CA ARG A 113 2.97 10.28 19.80
C ARG A 113 3.74 11.53 19.37
N ASN A 114 4.60 12.05 20.25
CA ASN A 114 5.45 13.20 19.91
C ASN A 114 6.57 12.84 18.92
N VAL A 115 6.99 11.58 18.89
CA VAL A 115 8.03 11.07 17.99
C VAL A 115 7.69 9.63 17.61
N VAL A 116 7.77 9.33 16.32
CA VAL A 116 7.63 7.97 15.77
C VAL A 116 8.96 7.61 15.13
N PHE A 117 9.67 6.62 15.69
CA PHE A 117 10.89 6.09 15.08
C PHE A 117 10.52 4.97 14.11
N VAL A 118 10.51 5.27 12.83
CA VAL A 118 10.34 4.27 11.77
C VAL A 118 11.72 3.69 11.44
N ARG A 119 11.94 2.42 11.76
CA ARG A 119 13.11 1.68 11.29
C ARG A 119 12.75 1.07 9.93
N GLY A 120 13.10 1.76 8.85
CA GLY A 120 12.95 1.24 7.48
C GLY A 120 13.97 0.15 7.16
N GLY A 121 13.64 -0.71 6.19
CA GLY A 121 14.56 -1.67 5.60
C GLY A 121 15.61 -0.98 4.72
N GLU A 122 16.80 -1.59 4.61
CA GLU A 122 17.87 -1.13 3.72
C GLU A 122 17.33 -1.10 2.27
N TYR A 123 17.38 0.07 1.60
CA TYR A 123 16.99 0.22 0.20
C TYR A 123 18.25 0.35 -0.67
N LEU A 124 18.28 -0.35 -1.81
CA LEU A 124 19.37 -0.25 -2.78
C LEU A 124 19.42 1.18 -3.34
N ALA A 125 20.44 1.94 -2.94
CA ALA A 125 20.68 3.29 -3.47
C ALA A 125 21.29 3.24 -4.89
N SER A 126 21.22 4.36 -5.61
CA SER A 126 21.94 4.54 -6.87
C SER A 126 23.44 4.28 -6.72
N THR A 127 24.09 3.81 -7.78
CA THR A 127 25.54 3.55 -7.78
C THR A 127 26.33 4.77 -7.34
N PHE A 128 27.14 4.63 -6.28
CA PHE A 128 28.01 5.68 -5.75
C PHE A 128 29.46 5.32 -6.03
N THR A 129 30.23 6.27 -6.58
CA THR A 129 31.65 6.11 -6.86
C THR A 129 32.45 6.93 -5.87
N THR A 130 33.41 6.30 -5.19
CA THR A 130 34.40 6.97 -4.33
C THR A 130 35.78 6.81 -4.95
N GLU A 131 36.52 7.91 -5.02
CA GLU A 131 37.91 7.93 -5.49
C GLU A 131 38.85 7.97 -4.28
N TYR A 132 39.86 7.10 -4.26
CA TYR A 132 40.93 7.10 -3.26
C TYR A 132 42.27 7.31 -3.98
N ILE A 133 43.07 8.24 -3.49
CA ILE A 133 44.45 8.43 -3.94
C ILE A 133 45.32 7.54 -3.04
N SER A 134 45.91 6.49 -3.62
CA SER A 134 46.83 5.58 -2.91
C SER A 134 48.28 6.02 -3.15
N ASP A 135 49.10 5.97 -2.09
CA ASP A 135 50.52 6.36 -2.08
C ASP A 135 51.49 5.18 -2.26
N GLY A 136 50.97 3.99 -2.60
CA GLY A 136 51.77 2.79 -2.88
C GLY A 136 52.00 1.87 -1.67
N ASP A 137 51.71 2.32 -0.44
CA ASP A 137 51.80 1.51 0.79
C ASP A 137 50.42 1.20 1.41
N GLN A 138 49.37 1.89 0.97
CA GLN A 138 48.03 1.79 1.55
C GLN A 138 47.23 0.58 1.01
N ASN A 139 46.97 -0.40 1.88
CA ASN A 139 46.25 -1.64 1.55
C ASN A 139 44.81 -1.72 2.10
N VAL A 140 44.32 -0.66 2.77
CA VAL A 140 42.99 -0.64 3.39
C VAL A 140 42.23 0.62 2.96
N PHE A 141 41.05 0.42 2.37
CA PHE A 141 40.16 1.49 1.95
C PHE A 141 38.86 1.42 2.75
N GLY A 142 38.62 2.42 3.60
CA GLY A 142 37.42 2.48 4.43
C GLY A 142 36.22 2.97 3.62
N LEU A 143 35.24 2.10 3.42
CA LEU A 143 34.04 2.40 2.65
C LEU A 143 33.03 3.24 3.47
N PRO A 144 32.42 4.30 2.90
CA PRO A 144 31.49 5.16 3.63
C PRO A 144 30.12 4.51 3.88
N TYR A 145 29.75 3.53 3.05
CA TYR A 145 28.46 2.82 3.11
C TYR A 145 28.65 1.33 2.91
N LYS A 146 27.65 0.54 3.33
CA LYS A 146 27.54 -0.89 3.02
C LYS A 146 27.05 -1.02 1.57
N TYR A 147 27.81 -1.72 0.73
CA TYR A 147 27.46 -1.96 -0.67
C TYR A 147 26.98 -3.39 -0.87
N ASP A 148 25.99 -3.58 -1.74
CA ASP A 148 25.51 -4.91 -2.16
C ASP A 148 26.50 -5.58 -3.13
N THR A 149 27.00 -4.83 -4.13
CA THR A 149 28.02 -5.28 -5.07
C THR A 149 29.16 -4.25 -5.17
N LEU A 150 30.40 -4.66 -4.89
CA LEU A 150 31.59 -3.81 -5.00
C LEU A 150 32.34 -4.10 -6.32
N LYS A 151 32.61 -3.06 -7.11
CA LYS A 151 33.53 -3.11 -8.25
C LYS A 151 34.60 -2.03 -8.06
N ALA A 152 35.86 -2.42 -8.12
CA ALA A 152 37.00 -1.51 -8.05
C ALA A 152 37.74 -1.53 -9.39
N ASN A 153 37.94 -0.35 -9.98
CA ASN A 153 38.76 -0.17 -11.17
C ASN A 153 40.02 0.58 -10.74
N VAL A 154 41.19 0.02 -11.03
CA VAL A 154 42.48 0.68 -10.82
C VAL A 154 42.89 1.29 -12.14
N THR A 155 42.96 2.61 -12.20
CA THR A 155 43.47 3.34 -13.35
C THR A 155 44.90 3.75 -13.02
N GLY A 156 45.87 3.19 -13.75
CA GLY A 156 47.29 3.52 -13.68
C GLY A 156 47.73 4.39 -14.83
#